data_AF-A0A2X1S4K0-F1
#
_entry.id   AF-A0A2X1S4K0-F1
#
_cell.length_a   1.000
_cell.length_b   1.000
_cell.length_c   1.000
_cell.angle_alpha   90.00
_cell.angle_beta   90.00
_cell.angle_gamma   90.00
#
_symmetry.space_group_name_H-M   'P 1'
#
loop_
_entity.id
_entity.type
_entity.pdbx_description
1 polymer ?
#
loop_
_entity_poly.entity_id
_entity_poly.type
_entity_poly.pdbx_seq_one_letter_code
_entity_poly.pdbx_strand_id
1 'polypeptide(L)'
;MTDQLALKFAQTMPERFEEFHNENPNVYATLVRLAREWVASTGRHKLGIATLFERARWEIALATNDPDYKLNNNHRAYYARLIMRQEPDLADLFDLRASEADEWIERRAS
;
A
#
# COMPACT_ATOMS: atom_id res chain seq x y z
N MET A 1 28.90 5.42 -8.68
CA MET A 1 27.65 4.67 -8.98
C MET A 1 27.53 3.37 -8.15
N THR A 2 28.47 3.07 -7.25
CA THR A 2 28.50 1.87 -6.39
C THR A 2 27.80 2.04 -5.04
N ASP A 3 27.77 3.24 -4.47
CA ASP A 3 27.22 3.46 -3.11
C ASP A 3 25.70 3.39 -3.02
N GLN A 4 24.99 3.86 -4.05
CA GLN A 4 23.52 3.93 -4.03
C GLN A 4 22.87 2.53 -4.08
N LEU A 5 23.53 1.56 -4.72
CA LEU A 5 23.09 0.16 -4.69
C LEU A 5 23.31 -0.46 -3.31
N ALA A 6 24.48 -0.24 -2.70
CA ALA A 6 24.81 -0.78 -1.38
C ALA A 6 23.85 -0.25 -0.28
N LEU A 7 23.48 1.03 -0.36
CA LEU A 7 22.48 1.66 0.52
C LEU A 7 21.09 1.02 0.40
N LYS A 8 20.62 0.71 -0.82
CA LYS A 8 19.31 0.05 -1.01
C LYS A 8 19.27 -1.36 -0.41
N PHE A 9 20.39 -2.09 -0.37
CA PHE A 9 20.43 -3.42 0.26
C PHE A 9 20.42 -3.37 1.80
N ALA A 10 20.87 -2.27 2.40
CA ALA A 10 20.85 -2.07 3.85
C ALA A 10 19.49 -1.63 4.41
N GLN A 11 18.60 -1.09 3.56
CA GLN A 11 17.27 -0.65 3.99
C GLN A 11 16.38 -1.82 4.42
N THR A 12 15.69 -1.60 5.54
CA THR A 12 14.61 -2.44 6.05
C THR A 12 13.37 -2.35 5.14
N MET A 13 12.45 -3.32 5.25
CA MET A 13 11.21 -3.30 4.47
C MET A 13 10.32 -2.07 4.76
N PRO A 14 10.16 -1.61 6.02
CA PRO A 14 9.44 -0.37 6.31
C PRO A 14 10.04 0.85 5.61
N GLU A 15 11.37 1.00 5.61
CA GLU A 15 12.04 2.13 4.96
C GLU A 15 11.81 2.11 3.44
N ARG A 16 11.92 0.94 2.82
CA ARG A 16 11.61 0.77 1.39
C ARG A 16 10.15 1.08 1.07
N PHE A 17 9.23 0.69 1.96
CA PHE A 17 7.82 1.02 1.82
C PHE A 17 7.59 2.53 1.91
N GLU A 18 8.18 3.21 2.89
CA GLU A 18 8.01 4.64 3.09
C GLU A 18 8.59 5.46 1.93
N GLU A 19 9.79 5.11 1.47
CA GLU A 19 10.39 5.71 0.26
C GLU A 19 9.46 5.56 -0.94
N PHE A 20 9.01 4.32 -1.21
CA PHE A 20 8.07 4.06 -2.30
C PHE A 20 6.74 4.83 -2.15
N HIS A 21 6.17 4.87 -0.95
CA HIS A 21 4.91 5.55 -0.69
C HIS A 21 5.03 7.07 -0.92
N ASN A 22 6.15 7.66 -0.47
CA ASN A 22 6.42 9.09 -0.62
C ASN A 22 6.68 9.47 -2.08
N GLU A 23 7.37 8.63 -2.83
CA GLU A 23 7.62 8.84 -4.26
C GLU A 23 6.37 8.61 -5.12
N ASN A 24 5.41 7.80 -4.65
CA ASN A 24 4.24 7.36 -5.41
C ASN A 24 2.90 7.65 -4.69
N PRO A 25 2.56 8.92 -4.41
CA PRO A 25 1.35 9.27 -3.66
C PRO A 25 0.05 8.86 -4.37
N ASN A 26 0.08 8.74 -5.70
CA ASN A 26 -1.05 8.30 -6.51
C ASN A 26 -1.47 6.85 -6.22
N VAL A 27 -0.56 5.98 -5.78
CA VAL A 27 -0.88 4.59 -5.38
C VAL A 27 -1.86 4.60 -4.21
N TYR A 28 -1.54 5.38 -3.18
CA TYR A 28 -2.38 5.49 -1.99
C TYR A 28 -3.76 6.03 -2.35
N ALA A 29 -3.81 7.16 -3.08
CA ALA A 29 -5.05 7.77 -3.52
C ALA A 29 -5.93 6.79 -4.33
N THR A 30 -5.32 6.01 -5.21
CA THR A 30 -6.02 5.00 -6.02
C THR A 30 -6.58 3.88 -5.15
N LEU A 31 -5.79 3.35 -4.22
CA LEU A 31 -6.24 2.30 -3.31
C LEU A 31 -7.40 2.76 -2.42
N VAL A 32 -7.33 3.96 -1.85
CA VAL A 32 -8.40 4.53 -1.03
C VAL A 32 -9.68 4.74 -1.85
N ARG A 33 -9.57 5.25 -3.08
CA ARG A 33 -10.74 5.39 -3.96
C ARG A 33 -11.39 4.04 -4.25
N LEU A 34 -10.60 3.04 -4.66
CA LEU A 34 -11.11 1.71 -4.96
C LEU A 34 -11.72 1.02 -3.73
N ALA A 35 -11.14 1.24 -2.55
CA ALA A 35 -11.68 0.77 -1.27
C ALA A 35 -13.07 1.36 -0.99
N ARG A 36 -13.23 2.68 -1.16
CA ARG A 36 -14.53 3.36 -0.99
C ARG A 36 -15.56 2.92 -2.02
N GLU A 37 -15.15 2.76 -3.28
CA GLU A 37 -16.01 2.24 -4.35
C GLU A 37 -16.50 0.83 -4.04
N TRP A 38 -15.64 -0.04 -3.50
CA TRP A 38 -16.02 -1.37 -3.05
C TRP A 38 -17.07 -1.34 -1.93
N VAL A 39 -16.84 -0.53 -0.89
CA VAL A 39 -17.78 -0.40 0.23
C VAL A 39 -19.11 0.15 -0.25
N ALA A 40 -19.11 1.22 -1.07
CA ALA A 40 -20.31 1.81 -1.62
C ALA A 40 -21.11 0.83 -2.49
N SER A 41 -20.42 -0.03 -3.26
CA SER A 41 -21.07 -0.95 -4.21
C SER A 41 -21.55 -2.24 -3.57
N THR A 42 -20.88 -2.71 -2.52
CA THR A 42 -21.13 -4.05 -1.94
C THR A 42 -21.66 -4.03 -0.51
N GLY A 43 -21.42 -2.95 0.24
CA GLY A 43 -21.65 -2.86 1.67
C GLY A 43 -20.76 -3.79 2.51
N ARG A 44 -19.69 -4.37 1.95
CA ARG A 44 -18.87 -5.40 2.62
C ARG A 44 -17.54 -4.84 3.14
N HIS A 45 -17.19 -5.22 4.36
CA HIS A 45 -15.95 -4.84 5.05
C HIS A 45 -15.03 -6.06 5.32
N LYS A 46 -14.91 -6.96 4.35
CA LYS A 46 -14.04 -8.16 4.42
C LYS A 46 -13.33 -8.36 3.10
N LEU A 47 -12.44 -7.43 2.78
CA LEU A 47 -11.70 -7.42 1.51
C LEU A 47 -10.26 -7.83 1.73
N GLY A 48 -9.70 -8.64 0.82
CA GLY A 48 -8.26 -8.84 0.76
C GLY A 48 -7.59 -7.68 0.03
N ILE A 49 -6.57 -7.05 0.62
CA ILE A 49 -5.83 -5.95 0.00
C ILE A 49 -5.27 -6.30 -1.38
N ALA A 50 -4.96 -7.58 -1.63
CA ALA A 50 -4.48 -8.07 -2.92
C ALA A 50 -5.45 -7.71 -4.06
N THR A 51 -6.76 -7.76 -3.84
CA THR A 51 -7.77 -7.41 -4.85
C THR A 51 -7.65 -5.96 -5.29
N LEU A 52 -7.54 -5.03 -4.32
CA LEU A 52 -7.33 -3.61 -4.63
C LEU A 52 -5.97 -3.38 -5.29
N PHE A 53 -4.93 -4.10 -4.85
CA PHE A 53 -3.58 -3.98 -5.39
C PHE A 53 -3.48 -4.39 -6.86
N GLU A 54 -4.12 -5.51 -7.24
CA GLU A 54 -4.17 -5.94 -8.64
C GLU A 54 -4.95 -4.94 -9.49
N ARG A 55 -6.08 -4.43 -8.98
CA ARG A 55 -6.87 -3.42 -9.69
C ARG A 55 -6.10 -2.11 -9.86
N ALA A 56 -5.46 -1.61 -8.81
CA ALA A 56 -4.63 -0.41 -8.86
C ALA A 56 -3.46 -0.58 -9.83
N ARG A 57 -2.79 -1.74 -9.83
CA ARG A 57 -1.71 -2.03 -10.78
C ARG A 57 -2.19 -1.94 -12.23
N TRP A 58 -3.37 -2.49 -12.55
CA TRP A 58 -3.94 -2.37 -13.89
C TRP A 58 -4.27 -0.92 -14.25
N GLU A 59 -4.93 -0.17 -13.36
CA GLU A 59 -5.31 1.23 -13.64
C GLU A 59 -4.08 2.12 -13.84
N ILE A 60 -3.06 1.94 -13.01
CA ILE A 60 -1.86 2.74 -13.13
C ILE A 60 -1.06 2.35 -14.37
N ALA A 61 -0.93 1.06 -14.70
CA ALA A 61 -0.28 0.62 -15.94
C ALA A 61 -0.99 1.15 -17.22
N LEU A 62 -2.29 1.45 -17.17
CA LEU A 62 -2.97 2.14 -18.27
C LEU A 62 -2.69 3.66 -18.29
N ALA A 63 -2.43 4.25 -17.13
CA ALA A 63 -2.16 5.67 -16.99
C ALA A 63 -0.68 6.04 -17.20
N THR A 64 0.24 5.09 -17.05
CA THR A 64 1.69 5.30 -17.19
C THR A 64 2.35 4.21 -18.03
N ASN A 65 3.32 4.60 -18.86
CA ASN A 65 4.22 3.68 -19.56
C ASN A 65 5.56 3.48 -18.82
N ASP A 66 5.65 3.92 -17.56
CA ASP A 66 6.88 3.89 -16.77
C ASP A 66 7.22 2.45 -16.30
N PRO A 67 8.32 1.85 -16.77
CA PRO A 67 8.72 0.49 -16.37
C PRO A 67 9.26 0.40 -14.94
N ASP A 68 9.71 1.50 -14.35
CA ASP A 68 10.19 1.55 -12.97
C ASP A 68 9.03 1.59 -11.95
N TYR A 69 7.81 1.82 -12.46
CA TYR A 69 6.58 1.81 -11.68
C TYR A 69 6.12 0.38 -11.33
N LYS A 70 6.79 -0.26 -10.36
CA LYS A 70 6.48 -1.62 -9.93
C LYS A 70 5.83 -1.67 -8.54
N LEU A 71 4.51 -1.80 -8.50
CA LEU A 71 3.76 -2.14 -7.27
C LEU A 71 4.23 -3.49 -6.72
N ASN A 72 5.09 -3.46 -5.69
CA ASN A 72 5.62 -4.65 -5.05
C ASN A 72 4.58 -5.26 -4.08
N ASN A 73 4.43 -6.58 -4.11
CA ASN A 73 3.54 -7.32 -3.22
C ASN A 73 3.89 -7.14 -1.75
N ASN A 74 5.17 -6.88 -1.42
CA ASN A 74 5.61 -6.65 -0.06
C ASN A 74 4.97 -5.40 0.57
N HIS A 75 4.54 -4.43 -0.24
CA HIS A 75 3.92 -3.18 0.24
C HIS A 75 2.44 -3.35 0.62
N ARG A 76 1.80 -4.48 0.26
CA ARG A 76 0.37 -4.71 0.50
C ARG A 76 0.00 -4.64 1.97
N ALA A 77 0.79 -5.31 2.82
CA ALA A 77 0.53 -5.38 4.25
C ALA A 77 0.59 -3.98 4.91
N TYR A 78 1.51 -3.15 4.44
CA TYR A 78 1.70 -1.77 4.86
C TYR A 78 0.54 -0.87 4.41
N TYR A 79 0.17 -0.92 3.12
CA TYR A 79 -0.96 -0.14 2.61
C TYR A 79 -2.28 -0.50 3.28
N ALA A 80 -2.54 -1.79 3.54
CA ALA A 80 -3.77 -2.20 4.22
C ALA A 80 -3.90 -1.53 5.60
N ARG A 81 -2.83 -1.55 6.39
CA ARG A 81 -2.78 -0.95 7.73
C ARG A 81 -2.80 0.57 7.67
N LEU A 82 -2.07 1.17 6.73
CA LEU A 82 -2.06 2.62 6.54
C LEU A 82 -3.46 3.14 6.21
N ILE A 83 -4.17 2.48 5.29
CA ILE A 83 -5.55 2.85 4.91
C ILE A 83 -6.49 2.71 6.11
N MET A 84 -6.49 1.56 6.79
CA MET A 84 -7.35 1.35 7.98
C MET A 84 -7.07 2.35 9.10
N ARG A 85 -5.81 2.81 9.23
CA ARG A 85 -5.40 3.78 10.24
C ARG A 85 -5.78 5.22 9.86
N GLN A 86 -5.59 5.60 8.60
CA GLN A 86 -5.69 6.98 8.14
C GLN A 86 -7.09 7.36 7.64
N GLU A 87 -7.89 6.36 7.23
CA GLU A 87 -9.24 6.56 6.71
C GLU A 87 -10.25 5.91 7.68
N PRO A 88 -10.85 6.68 8.61
CA PRO A 88 -11.76 6.13 9.63
C PRO A 88 -12.97 5.38 9.05
N ASP A 89 -13.43 5.76 7.86
CA ASP A 89 -14.52 5.09 7.14
C ASP A 89 -14.14 3.70 6.62
N LEU A 90 -12.85 3.38 6.59
CA LEU A 90 -12.28 2.12 6.11
C LEU A 90 -11.57 1.32 7.23
N ALA A 91 -11.74 1.71 8.49
CA ALA A 91 -10.98 1.18 9.62
C ALA A 91 -11.03 -0.35 9.77
N ASP A 92 -12.13 -0.98 9.37
CA ASP A 92 -12.35 -2.43 9.44
C ASP A 92 -12.44 -3.10 8.05
N LEU A 93 -11.96 -2.46 6.99
CA LEU A 93 -12.17 -2.94 5.62
C LEU A 93 -11.45 -4.26 5.31
N PHE A 94 -10.21 -4.40 5.78
CA PHE A 94 -9.35 -5.52 5.38
C PHE A 94 -9.33 -6.64 6.42
N ASP A 95 -9.36 -7.87 5.94
CA ASP A 95 -9.05 -9.05 6.75
C ASP A 95 -7.52 -9.22 6.80
N LEU A 96 -6.94 -8.85 7.94
CA LEU A 96 -5.48 -8.81 8.12
C LEU A 96 -4.95 -10.12 8.69
N ARG A 97 -3.80 -10.55 8.14
CA ARG A 97 -2.92 -11.53 8.78
C ARG A 97 -1.77 -10.80 9.48
N ALA A 98 -1.23 -11.43 10.52
CA ALA A 98 -0.06 -10.92 11.24
C ALA A 98 1.10 -10.64 10.28
N SER A 99 1.77 -9.50 10.46
CA SER A 99 2.86 -9.03 9.61
C SER A 99 3.75 -8.04 10.37
N GLU A 100 5.02 -7.93 10.00
CA GLU A 100 5.91 -6.84 10.47
C GLU A 100 5.33 -5.43 10.27
N ALA A 101 4.38 -5.28 9.35
CA ALA A 101 3.69 -4.02 9.14
C ALA A 101 2.84 -3.59 10.36
N ASP A 102 2.47 -4.51 11.25
CA ASP A 102 1.80 -4.21 12.54
C ASP A 102 2.72 -3.34 13.42
N GLU A 103 3.97 -3.75 13.61
CA GLU A 103 4.96 -2.98 14.39
C GLU A 103 5.30 -1.65 13.72
N TRP A 104 5.34 -1.62 12.39
CA TRP A 104 5.57 -0.39 11.65
C TRP A 104 4.45 0.64 11.88
N ILE A 105 3.18 0.25 11.76
CA ILE A 105 2.08 1.21 11.90
C ILE A 105 1.95 1.72 13.34
N GLU A 106 2.28 0.89 14.34
CA GLU A 106 2.34 1.28 15.75
C GLU A 106 3.45 2.30 16.02
N ARG A 107 4.65 2.07 15.50
CA ARG A 107 5.77 3.03 15.62
C ARG A 107 5.47 4.37 14.96
N ARG A 108 4.76 4.35 13.83
CA ARG A 108 4.34 5.57 13.12
C ARG A 108 3.28 6.39 13.90
N ALA A 109 2.55 5.73 14.81
CA ALA A 109 1.51 6.36 15.63
C ALA A 109 2.03 6.92 16.96
N SER A 110 3.28 6.63 17.32
CA SER A 110 3.96 7.10 18.53
C SER A 110 4.70 8.41 18.26
#